data_AF-A0A2E4G6F7-F1
#
_entry.id   AF-A0A2E4G6F7-F1
#
_cell.length_a   1.000
_cell.length_b   1.000
_cell.length_c   1.000
_cell.angle_alpha   90.00
_cell.angle_beta   90.00
_cell.angle_gamma   90.00
#
_symmetry.space_group_name_H-M   'P 1'
#
loop_
_entity.id
_entity.type
_entity.pdbx_description
1 polymer ?
#
loop_
_entity_poly.entity_id
_entity_poly.type
_entity_poly.pdbx_seq_one_letter_code
_entity_poly.pdbx_strand_id
1 'polypeptide(L)'
;MALLVSVFVSLVLISIGLGYYKKANQNTNYLKKMGRIASEKGGKCLSPAYINASTKLRWECSEGHVWEATPNSIMRGRWCPQCAGLKSLDIGKMQEIAAEKGGWCLSEEYVDFSTNLRWECREHHVWEATPREISEGSWCPECEGPRRSSIEGMHELAAERGGFCLSTKYVNSLTKLKWECAKKHTWEETPDAIIQGSWCPECARAKRLTIEGMHELAAERGGHCLSDKYVNSTTKLTWQCDQGHIWEATPRAIRQGAWCQECAGTKRLTVEEMHRLAEERGGKCLSDKYVSLSTKVKWQCSKGHVWEATTQDIRSGNWCPEC
;
A
#
# COMPACT_ATOMS: atom_id res chain seq x y z
N MET A 1 -1.61 86.75 -47.91
CA MET A 1 -2.43 85.69 -47.26
C MET A 1 -2.13 84.30 -47.82
N ALA A 2 -2.17 84.08 -49.15
CA ALA A 2 -1.91 82.74 -49.73
C ALA A 2 -0.49 82.16 -49.50
N LEU A 3 0.56 83.00 -49.53
CA LEU A 3 1.95 82.55 -49.33
C LEU A 3 2.25 82.10 -47.89
N LEU A 4 1.60 82.69 -46.88
CA LEU A 4 1.83 82.34 -45.46
C LEU A 4 1.17 81.00 -45.08
N VAL A 5 0.02 80.67 -45.67
CA VAL A 5 -0.66 79.38 -45.45
C VAL A 5 0.14 78.23 -46.09
N SER A 6 0.75 78.46 -47.26
CA SER A 6 1.59 77.46 -47.94
C SER A 6 2.87 77.12 -47.17
N VAL A 7 3.53 78.10 -46.56
CA VAL A 7 4.74 77.87 -45.74
C VAL A 7 4.42 77.13 -44.45
N PHE A 8 3.28 77.42 -43.81
CA PHE A 8 2.86 76.74 -42.58
C PHE A 8 2.48 75.26 -42.82
N VAL A 9 1.75 74.97 -43.89
CA VAL A 9 1.42 73.59 -44.29
C VAL A 9 2.70 72.81 -44.64
N SER A 10 3.66 73.46 -45.31
CA SER A 10 4.94 72.83 -45.66
C SER A 10 5.78 72.51 -44.42
N LEU A 11 5.86 73.39 -43.42
CA LEU A 11 6.60 73.16 -42.16
C LEU A 11 5.95 72.07 -41.28
N VAL A 12 4.61 71.97 -41.27
CA VAL A 12 3.88 70.90 -40.57
C VAL A 12 4.11 69.54 -41.24
N LEU A 13 4.09 69.46 -42.58
CA LEU A 13 4.40 68.24 -43.31
C LEU A 13 5.87 67.80 -43.14
N ILE A 14 6.81 68.75 -43.09
CA ILE A 14 8.24 68.48 -42.83
C ILE A 14 8.46 67.95 -41.40
N SER A 15 7.80 68.50 -40.39
CA SER A 15 7.93 68.05 -38.99
C SER A 15 7.29 66.67 -38.74
N ILE A 16 6.14 66.37 -39.35
CA ILE A 16 5.54 65.02 -39.33
C ILE A 16 6.45 64.03 -40.09
N GLY A 17 7.00 64.44 -41.24
CA GLY A 17 7.96 63.64 -42.01
C GLY A 17 9.25 63.31 -41.24
N LEU A 18 9.82 64.28 -40.51
CA LEU A 18 11.00 64.10 -39.66
C LEU A 18 10.73 63.16 -38.47
N GLY A 19 9.53 63.21 -37.88
CA GLY A 19 9.09 62.30 -36.82
C GLY A 19 8.95 60.85 -37.31
N TYR A 20 8.32 60.66 -38.47
CA TYR A 20 8.21 59.35 -39.13
C TYR A 20 9.58 58.79 -39.53
N TYR A 21 10.45 59.63 -40.09
CA TYR A 21 11.81 59.24 -40.50
C TYR A 21 12.66 58.80 -39.30
N LYS A 22 12.59 59.50 -38.16
CA LYS A 22 13.30 59.10 -36.92
C LYS A 22 12.82 57.76 -36.37
N LYS A 23 11.51 57.51 -36.35
CA LYS A 23 10.92 56.25 -35.86
C LYS A 23 11.23 55.06 -36.77
N ALA A 24 11.20 55.26 -38.09
CA ALA A 24 11.62 54.26 -39.06
C ALA A 24 13.10 53.90 -38.90
N ASN A 25 13.99 54.89 -38.77
CA ASN A 25 15.42 54.67 -38.59
C ASN A 25 15.76 53.96 -37.26
N GLN A 26 15.05 54.28 -36.18
CA GLN A 26 15.18 53.54 -34.92
C GLN A 26 14.76 52.07 -35.07
N ASN A 27 13.62 51.79 -35.70
CA ASN A 27 13.15 50.42 -35.91
C ASN A 27 14.12 49.60 -36.80
N THR A 28 14.71 50.23 -37.82
CA THR A 28 15.74 49.59 -38.66
C THR A 28 17.01 49.27 -37.85
N ASN A 29 17.44 50.16 -36.96
CA ASN A 29 18.60 49.89 -36.08
C ASN A 29 18.32 48.78 -35.06
N TYR A 30 17.12 48.71 -34.49
CA TYR A 30 16.74 47.62 -33.59
C TYR A 30 16.64 46.28 -34.32
N LEU A 31 16.14 46.24 -35.56
CA LEU A 31 16.12 45.01 -36.35
C LEU A 31 17.53 44.51 -36.67
N LYS A 32 18.45 45.41 -37.04
CA LYS A 32 19.88 45.07 -37.20
C LYS A 32 20.49 44.51 -35.91
N LYS A 33 20.15 45.09 -34.75
CA LYS A 33 20.57 44.59 -33.44
C LYS A 33 20.05 43.17 -33.17
N MET A 34 18.79 42.88 -33.50
CA MET A 34 18.21 41.53 -33.37
C MET A 34 18.88 40.53 -34.31
N GLY A 35 19.18 40.94 -35.55
CA GLY A 35 19.96 40.13 -36.48
C GLY A 35 21.33 39.75 -35.94
N ARG A 36 22.07 40.71 -35.36
CA ARG A 36 23.37 40.45 -34.74
C ARG A 36 23.28 39.47 -33.56
N ILE A 37 22.31 39.67 -32.66
CA ILE A 37 22.09 38.75 -31.52
C ILE A 37 21.78 37.34 -32.02
N ALA A 38 21.01 37.22 -33.11
CA ALA A 38 20.75 35.94 -33.71
C ALA A 38 22.02 35.29 -34.25
N SER A 39 22.86 36.05 -34.96
CA SER A 39 24.13 35.54 -35.51
C SER A 39 25.12 35.15 -34.41
N GLU A 40 25.23 35.93 -33.33
CA GLU A 40 26.06 35.58 -32.15
C GLU A 40 25.61 34.26 -31.50
N LYS A 41 24.31 33.93 -31.58
CA LYS A 41 23.74 32.66 -31.11
C LYS A 41 23.67 31.57 -32.20
N GLY A 42 24.38 31.76 -33.32
CA GLY A 42 24.48 30.78 -34.39
C GLY A 42 23.22 30.66 -35.26
N GLY A 43 22.38 31.69 -35.32
CA GLY A 43 21.12 31.65 -36.06
C GLY A 43 20.75 32.97 -36.75
N LYS A 44 19.48 33.12 -37.13
CA LYS A 44 18.97 34.26 -37.92
C LYS A 44 17.67 34.80 -37.35
N CYS A 45 17.48 36.12 -37.48
CA CYS A 45 16.18 36.76 -37.30
C CYS A 45 15.50 36.85 -38.67
N LEU A 46 14.36 36.18 -38.82
CA LEU A 46 13.63 36.09 -40.09
C LEU A 46 12.58 37.18 -40.27
N SER A 47 12.19 37.87 -39.19
CA SER A 47 11.21 38.94 -39.27
C SER A 47 11.75 40.15 -40.06
N PRO A 48 10.97 40.72 -41.00
CA PRO A 48 11.40 41.84 -41.83
C PRO A 48 11.29 43.21 -41.15
N ALA A 49 10.62 43.29 -39.99
CA ALA A 49 10.37 44.53 -39.27
C ALA A 49 10.41 44.33 -37.75
N TYR A 50 10.86 45.36 -37.04
CA TYR A 50 10.81 45.46 -35.59
C TYR A 50 9.76 46.49 -35.19
N ILE A 51 8.83 46.09 -34.32
CA ILE A 51 7.75 46.97 -33.83
C ILE A 51 8.07 47.44 -32.40
N ASN A 52 8.26 46.53 -31.46
CA ASN A 52 8.66 46.80 -30.08
C ASN A 52 9.21 45.51 -29.42
N ALA A 53 9.63 45.60 -28.14
CA ALA A 53 10.29 44.50 -27.43
C ALA A 53 9.34 43.37 -26.96
N SER A 54 8.02 43.59 -27.01
CA SER A 54 6.99 42.62 -26.61
C SER A 54 6.29 41.95 -27.79
N THR A 55 6.40 42.49 -29.00
CA THR A 55 5.93 41.84 -30.23
C THR A 55 6.88 40.69 -30.60
N LYS A 56 6.31 39.52 -30.91
CA LYS A 56 7.10 38.35 -31.30
C LYS A 56 7.77 38.59 -32.65
N LEU A 57 9.03 38.15 -32.75
CA LEU A 57 9.75 37.99 -34.01
C LEU A 57 9.92 36.50 -34.29
N ARG A 58 10.19 36.18 -35.56
CA ARG A 58 10.47 34.83 -36.04
C ARG A 58 11.98 34.64 -36.13
N TRP A 59 12.47 33.54 -35.56
CA TRP A 59 13.89 33.23 -35.38
C TRP A 59 14.20 31.86 -35.96
N GLU A 60 15.45 31.65 -36.35
CA GLU A 60 15.99 30.38 -36.85
C GLU A 60 17.32 30.08 -36.13
N CYS A 61 17.59 28.84 -35.73
CA CYS A 61 18.87 28.44 -35.13
C CYS A 61 19.81 27.77 -36.15
N SER A 62 21.02 27.38 -35.73
CA SER A 62 22.00 26.68 -36.57
C SER A 62 21.48 25.36 -37.14
N GLU A 63 20.64 24.66 -36.38
CA GLU A 63 20.00 23.40 -36.75
C GLU A 63 18.76 23.59 -37.65
N GLY A 64 18.46 24.83 -38.07
CA GLY A 64 17.33 25.14 -38.96
C GLY A 64 15.95 25.19 -38.29
N HIS A 65 15.85 25.04 -36.96
CA HIS A 65 14.56 25.16 -36.27
C HIS A 65 14.06 26.61 -36.29
N VAL A 66 12.78 26.79 -36.64
CA VAL A 66 12.14 28.10 -36.72
C VAL A 66 11.09 28.24 -35.62
N TRP A 67 11.13 29.35 -34.87
CA TRP A 67 10.17 29.61 -33.80
C TRP A 67 9.86 31.10 -33.62
N GLU A 68 8.78 31.40 -32.88
CA GLU A 68 8.41 32.77 -32.52
C GLU A 68 8.74 33.10 -31.07
N ALA A 69 9.44 34.21 -30.85
CA ALA A 69 9.79 34.68 -29.51
C ALA A 69 9.91 36.20 -29.47
N THR A 70 9.68 36.79 -28.29
CA THR A 70 9.84 38.24 -28.11
C THR A 70 11.33 38.60 -28.03
N PRO A 71 11.74 39.77 -28.57
CA PRO A 71 13.08 40.31 -28.43
C PRO A 71 13.60 40.31 -26.99
N ASN A 72 12.75 40.67 -26.03
CA ASN A 72 13.11 40.71 -24.61
C ASN A 72 13.45 39.31 -24.05
N SER A 73 12.73 38.26 -24.49
CA SER A 73 13.01 36.88 -24.09
C SER A 73 14.37 36.40 -24.62
N ILE A 74 14.66 36.73 -25.88
CA ILE A 74 15.95 36.40 -26.52
C ILE A 74 17.11 37.13 -25.86
N MET A 75 16.94 38.42 -25.57
CA MET A 75 17.95 39.24 -24.88
C MET A 75 18.22 38.75 -23.43
N ARG A 76 17.22 38.15 -22.78
CA ARG A 76 17.36 37.52 -21.46
C ARG A 76 18.00 36.12 -21.49
N GLY A 77 18.41 35.64 -22.68
CA GLY A 77 19.22 34.43 -22.83
C GLY A 77 18.48 33.20 -23.34
N ARG A 78 17.13 33.22 -23.44
CA ARG A 78 16.38 32.11 -24.06
C ARG A 78 16.63 32.09 -25.57
N TRP A 79 16.79 30.91 -26.17
CA TRP A 79 17.08 30.79 -27.60
C TRP A 79 16.11 29.84 -28.30
N CYS A 80 16.58 28.71 -28.82
CA CYS A 80 15.77 27.72 -29.51
C CYS A 80 15.17 26.72 -28.51
N PRO A 81 13.84 26.62 -28.38
CA PRO A 81 13.21 25.67 -27.47
C PRO A 81 13.45 24.21 -27.86
N GLN A 82 13.57 23.93 -29.16
CA GLN A 82 13.85 22.57 -29.66
C GLN A 82 15.29 22.15 -29.35
N CYS A 83 16.28 23.02 -29.61
CA CYS A 83 17.67 22.73 -29.22
C CYS A 83 17.89 22.76 -27.70
N ALA A 84 17.12 23.56 -26.95
CA ALA A 84 17.15 23.55 -25.50
C ALA A 84 16.60 22.23 -24.92
N GLY A 85 15.63 21.59 -25.60
CA GLY A 85 15.14 20.24 -25.26
C GLY A 85 16.04 19.11 -25.78
N LEU A 86 16.78 19.31 -26.87
CA LEU A 86 17.67 18.29 -27.46
C LEU A 86 19.06 18.20 -26.79
N LYS A 87 19.45 19.18 -25.97
CA LYS A 87 20.62 19.04 -25.08
C LYS A 87 20.29 18.37 -23.74
N SER A 88 19.05 17.95 -23.52
CA SER A 88 18.62 17.32 -22.26
C SER A 88 18.26 15.86 -22.50
N LEU A 89 19.26 15.01 -22.26
CA LEU A 89 19.19 13.58 -21.96
C LEU A 89 19.00 12.66 -23.16
N ASP A 90 20.02 11.85 -23.37
CA ASP A 90 20.06 10.70 -24.26
C ASP A 90 20.38 9.43 -23.43
N ILE A 91 20.45 8.27 -24.09
CA ILE A 91 20.80 7.01 -23.42
C ILE A 91 22.20 7.06 -22.80
N GLY A 92 23.13 7.82 -23.39
CA GLY A 92 24.47 8.02 -22.84
C GLY A 92 24.42 8.67 -21.47
N LYS A 93 23.55 9.67 -21.27
CA LYS A 93 23.37 10.28 -19.95
C LYS A 93 22.77 9.30 -18.92
N MET A 94 21.91 8.38 -19.34
CA MET A 94 21.38 7.34 -18.44
C MET A 94 22.46 6.35 -18.01
N GLN A 95 23.35 5.98 -18.93
CA GLN A 95 24.51 5.14 -18.64
C GLN A 95 25.50 5.82 -17.68
N GLU A 96 25.74 7.13 -17.83
CA GLU A 96 26.53 7.91 -16.88
C GLU A 96 25.92 7.91 -15.47
N ILE A 97 24.61 8.20 -15.36
CA ILE A 97 23.88 8.18 -14.07
C ILE A 97 24.00 6.80 -13.41
N ALA A 98 23.88 5.74 -14.21
CA ALA A 98 24.05 4.39 -13.71
C ALA A 98 25.46 4.13 -13.17
N ALA A 99 26.48 4.56 -13.91
CA ALA A 99 27.87 4.41 -13.49
C ALA A 99 28.18 5.19 -12.20
N GLU A 100 27.68 6.42 -12.07
CA GLU A 100 27.81 7.25 -10.86
C GLU A 100 27.20 6.58 -9.63
N LYS A 101 26.04 5.93 -9.79
CA LYS A 101 25.38 5.15 -8.73
C LYS A 101 25.95 3.75 -8.53
N GLY A 102 27.00 3.40 -9.28
CA GLY A 102 27.64 2.09 -9.19
C GLY A 102 26.83 1.00 -9.86
N GLY A 103 26.53 1.14 -11.14
CA GLY A 103 25.94 0.08 -11.93
C GLY A 103 25.84 0.45 -13.40
N TRP A 104 24.89 -0.16 -14.09
CA TRP A 104 24.77 -0.09 -15.55
C TRP A 104 23.32 0.16 -15.96
N CYS A 105 23.14 0.99 -17.00
CA CYS A 105 21.89 1.05 -17.73
C CYS A 105 22.00 0.06 -18.90
N LEU A 106 21.17 -0.97 -18.90
CA LEU A 106 21.16 -2.05 -19.89
C LEU A 106 20.30 -1.72 -21.12
N SER A 107 19.51 -0.65 -21.05
CA SER A 107 18.74 -0.18 -22.20
C SER A 107 19.66 0.49 -23.24
N GLU A 108 19.34 0.30 -24.52
CA GLU A 108 20.06 0.90 -25.65
C GLU A 108 19.37 2.15 -26.20
N GLU A 109 18.09 2.36 -25.86
CA GLU A 109 17.27 3.47 -26.34
C GLU A 109 16.66 4.26 -25.18
N TYR A 110 16.61 5.58 -25.33
CA TYR A 110 15.95 6.50 -24.42
C TYR A 110 14.83 7.23 -25.15
N VAL A 111 13.60 7.11 -24.63
CA VAL A 111 12.40 7.73 -25.21
C VAL A 111 12.04 9.00 -24.43
N ASP A 112 11.80 8.86 -23.13
CA ASP A 112 11.46 9.96 -22.23
C ASP A 112 11.74 9.59 -20.76
N PHE A 113 11.40 10.50 -19.85
CA PHE A 113 11.60 10.35 -18.41
C PHE A 113 10.61 9.42 -17.70
N SER A 114 9.54 9.01 -18.38
CA SER A 114 8.43 8.22 -17.85
C SER A 114 8.44 6.77 -18.35
N THR A 115 9.25 6.48 -19.37
CA THR A 115 9.40 5.15 -19.93
C THR A 115 10.44 4.37 -19.12
N ASN A 116 10.11 3.14 -18.73
CA ASN A 116 11.03 2.29 -17.98
C ASN A 116 12.28 1.98 -18.80
N LEU A 117 13.44 2.05 -18.13
CA LEU A 117 14.70 1.49 -18.61
C LEU A 117 15.09 0.30 -17.72
N ARG A 118 15.96 -0.56 -18.23
CA ARG A 118 16.55 -1.68 -17.48
C ARG A 118 17.86 -1.24 -16.85
N TRP A 119 18.00 -1.49 -15.55
CA TRP A 119 19.16 -1.10 -14.74
C TRP A 119 19.76 -2.33 -14.06
N GLU A 120 21.06 -2.28 -13.78
CA GLU A 120 21.81 -3.29 -13.04
C GLU A 120 22.71 -2.63 -12.01
N CYS A 121 22.76 -3.11 -10.76
CA CYS A 121 23.67 -2.59 -9.73
C CYS A 121 24.97 -3.40 -9.64
N ARG A 122 25.94 -2.97 -8.82
CA ARG A 122 27.20 -3.72 -8.60
C ARG A 122 27.00 -5.16 -8.11
N GLU A 123 25.90 -5.42 -7.39
CA GLU A 123 25.55 -6.75 -6.89
C GLU A 123 24.76 -7.59 -7.93
N HIS A 124 24.70 -7.13 -9.18
CA HIS A 124 24.03 -7.79 -10.31
C HIS A 124 22.50 -7.96 -10.21
N HIS A 125 21.85 -7.22 -9.32
CA HIS A 125 20.38 -7.13 -9.33
C HIS A 125 19.92 -6.34 -10.55
N VAL A 126 18.95 -6.87 -11.29
CA VAL A 126 18.42 -6.25 -12.52
C VAL A 126 16.96 -5.87 -12.30
N TRP A 127 16.63 -4.59 -12.51
CA TRP A 127 15.27 -4.08 -12.33
C TRP A 127 14.87 -3.09 -13.42
N GLU A 128 13.56 -2.83 -13.51
CA GLU A 128 12.98 -1.79 -14.37
C GLU A 128 12.57 -0.60 -13.52
N ALA A 129 12.97 0.59 -13.95
CA ALA A 129 12.60 1.85 -13.32
C ALA A 129 12.65 2.99 -14.32
N THR A 130 11.90 4.06 -14.06
CA THR A 130 11.93 5.24 -14.91
C THR A 130 13.20 6.06 -14.66
N PRO A 131 13.75 6.74 -15.69
CA PRO A 131 14.81 7.71 -15.54
C PRO A 131 14.55 8.76 -14.46
N ARG A 132 13.28 9.15 -14.27
CA ARG A 132 12.86 10.08 -13.22
C ARG A 132 13.15 9.52 -11.83
N GLU A 133 12.67 8.32 -11.52
CA GLU A 133 12.84 7.69 -10.21
C GLU A 133 14.32 7.51 -9.85
N ILE A 134 15.12 7.11 -10.84
CA ILE A 134 16.57 6.93 -10.68
C ILE A 134 17.27 8.26 -10.43
N SER A 135 16.90 9.30 -11.18
CA SER A 135 17.48 10.64 -11.04
C SER A 135 17.09 11.32 -9.71
N GLU A 136 15.88 11.06 -9.22
CA GLU A 136 15.33 11.63 -7.98
C GLU A 136 15.85 10.96 -6.70
N GLY A 137 16.67 9.91 -6.82
CA GLY A 137 17.43 9.35 -5.69
C GLY A 137 17.31 7.85 -5.54
N SER A 138 16.25 7.22 -6.03
CA SER A 138 16.07 5.77 -5.96
C SER A 138 17.17 5.06 -6.75
N TRP A 139 17.65 3.92 -6.26
CA TRP A 139 18.59 3.09 -7.03
C TRP A 139 18.13 1.65 -7.12
N CYS A 140 18.76 0.75 -6.37
CA CYS A 140 18.48 -0.67 -6.42
C CYS A 140 17.53 -1.05 -5.28
N PRO A 141 16.31 -1.52 -5.57
CA PRO A 141 15.34 -1.89 -4.53
C PRO A 141 15.80 -3.08 -3.68
N GLU A 142 16.70 -3.92 -4.18
CA GLU A 142 17.27 -5.04 -3.43
C GLU A 142 18.42 -4.60 -2.52
N CYS A 143 19.20 -3.58 -2.91
CA CYS A 143 20.28 -3.02 -2.09
C CYS A 143 19.82 -1.96 -1.09
N GLU A 144 18.84 -1.13 -1.45
CA GLU A 144 18.31 -0.03 -0.64
C GLU A 144 17.00 -0.39 0.08
N GLY A 145 16.31 -1.44 -0.38
CA GLY A 145 15.14 -1.95 0.30
C GLY A 145 15.49 -2.59 1.64
N PRO A 146 14.51 -2.78 2.53
CA PRO A 146 14.73 -3.62 3.70
C PRO A 146 15.19 -4.99 3.21
N ARG A 147 16.26 -5.55 3.79
CA ARG A 147 16.89 -6.82 3.37
C ARG A 147 15.86 -7.93 3.07
N ARG A 148 14.72 -7.92 3.75
CA ARG A 148 13.58 -8.84 3.57
C ARG A 148 12.74 -8.60 2.31
N SER A 149 13.25 -7.89 1.31
CA SER A 149 12.64 -7.68 -0.02
C SER A 149 13.49 -8.24 -1.17
N SER A 150 14.54 -9.02 -0.88
CA SER A 150 15.34 -9.74 -1.88
C SER A 150 15.29 -11.25 -1.66
N ILE A 151 15.77 -12.03 -2.63
CA ILE A 151 15.82 -13.49 -2.48
C ILE A 151 16.83 -13.93 -1.41
N GLU A 152 17.96 -13.22 -1.31
CA GLU A 152 18.98 -13.40 -0.28
C GLU A 152 18.39 -13.17 1.10
N GLY A 153 17.61 -12.11 1.27
CA GLY A 153 16.89 -11.86 2.52
C GLY A 153 15.88 -12.95 2.88
N MET A 154 15.26 -13.59 1.89
CA MET A 154 14.38 -14.74 2.13
C MET A 154 15.17 -15.98 2.54
N HIS A 155 16.36 -16.21 1.97
CA HIS A 155 17.26 -17.27 2.41
C HIS A 155 17.76 -17.05 3.85
N GLU A 156 18.17 -15.83 4.19
CA GLU A 156 18.57 -15.45 5.56
C GLU A 156 17.42 -15.67 6.55
N LEU A 157 16.23 -15.15 6.24
CA LEU A 157 15.03 -15.30 7.08
C LEU A 157 14.66 -16.77 7.29
N ALA A 158 14.82 -17.61 6.26
CA ALA A 158 14.58 -19.03 6.40
C ALA A 158 15.60 -19.68 7.33
N ALA A 159 16.89 -19.32 7.21
CA ALA A 159 17.96 -19.84 8.06
C ALA A 159 17.76 -19.43 9.53
N GLU A 160 17.36 -18.18 9.81
CA GLU A 160 17.00 -17.70 11.15
C GLU A 160 15.90 -18.57 11.81
N ARG A 161 14.98 -19.10 11.00
CA ARG A 161 13.87 -19.96 11.45
C ARG A 161 14.19 -21.45 11.37
N GLY A 162 15.46 -21.81 11.16
CA GLY A 162 15.92 -23.19 11.06
C GLY A 162 15.34 -23.91 9.85
N GLY A 163 15.28 -23.26 8.70
CA GLY A 163 14.84 -23.85 7.44
C GLY A 163 15.52 -23.23 6.23
N PHE A 164 14.92 -23.45 5.06
CA PHE A 164 15.45 -23.02 3.76
C PHE A 164 14.35 -22.38 2.92
N CYS A 165 14.67 -21.28 2.24
CA CYS A 165 13.93 -20.86 1.07
C CYS A 165 14.52 -21.62 -0.13
N LEU A 166 13.69 -22.36 -0.85
CA LEU A 166 14.09 -23.19 -2.00
C LEU A 166 13.94 -22.45 -3.34
N SER A 167 13.22 -21.32 -3.35
CA SER A 167 13.12 -20.47 -4.53
C SER A 167 14.45 -19.76 -4.78
N THR A 168 14.74 -19.47 -6.05
CA THR A 168 15.98 -18.77 -6.47
C THR A 168 15.72 -17.37 -7.03
N LYS A 169 14.45 -16.97 -7.14
CA LYS A 169 14.04 -15.66 -7.66
C LYS A 169 12.97 -15.06 -6.78
N TYR A 170 13.16 -13.79 -6.42
CA TYR A 170 12.15 -12.96 -5.77
C TYR A 170 11.52 -12.05 -6.82
N VAL A 171 10.18 -11.94 -6.83
CA VAL A 171 9.45 -11.06 -7.77
C VAL A 171 8.83 -9.91 -6.99
N ASN A 172 8.05 -10.23 -5.95
CA ASN A 172 7.44 -9.28 -5.03
C ASN A 172 6.97 -10.02 -3.78
N SER A 173 6.45 -9.28 -2.79
CA SER A 173 6.05 -9.80 -1.49
C SER A 173 4.80 -10.69 -1.51
N LEU A 174 4.05 -10.70 -2.62
CA LEU A 174 2.80 -11.44 -2.80
C LEU A 174 3.00 -12.71 -3.64
N THR A 175 4.11 -12.83 -4.37
CA THR A 175 4.42 -14.00 -5.18
C THR A 175 4.94 -15.10 -4.28
N LYS A 176 4.30 -16.28 -4.32
CA LYS A 176 4.67 -17.40 -3.46
C LYS A 176 6.09 -17.87 -3.74
N LEU A 177 6.82 -18.15 -2.66
CA LEU A 177 8.10 -18.85 -2.69
C LEU A 177 7.93 -20.25 -2.09
N LYS A 178 8.87 -21.13 -2.40
CA LYS A 178 8.92 -22.48 -1.85
C LYS A 178 9.83 -22.50 -0.63
N TRP A 179 9.38 -23.12 0.45
CA TRP A 179 10.05 -23.15 1.75
C TRP A 179 10.20 -24.58 2.26
N GLU A 180 11.21 -24.82 3.08
CA GLU A 180 11.47 -26.07 3.78
C GLU A 180 11.84 -25.76 5.24
N CYS A 181 11.34 -26.54 6.21
CA CYS A 181 11.75 -26.39 7.62
C CYS A 181 12.76 -27.46 8.04
N ALA A 182 13.36 -27.34 9.23
CA ALA A 182 14.28 -28.34 9.78
C ALA A 182 13.75 -29.79 9.79
N LYS A 183 12.41 -29.97 9.84
CA LYS A 183 11.77 -31.29 9.78
C LYS A 183 11.53 -31.80 8.34
N LYS A 184 12.07 -31.10 7.33
CA LYS A 184 11.96 -31.40 5.89
C LYS A 184 10.54 -31.34 5.30
N HIS A 185 9.61 -30.66 5.97
CA HIS A 185 8.33 -30.35 5.34
C HIS A 185 8.52 -29.21 4.36
N THR A 186 7.99 -29.36 3.15
CA THR A 186 8.03 -28.34 2.10
C THR A 186 6.66 -27.72 1.88
N TRP A 187 6.57 -26.40 1.76
CA TRP A 187 5.32 -25.71 1.46
C TRP A 187 5.56 -24.45 0.60
N GLU A 188 4.48 -23.91 0.04
CA GLU A 188 4.51 -22.65 -0.72
C GLU A 188 3.79 -21.56 0.07
N GLU A 189 4.44 -20.42 0.25
CA GLU A 189 3.86 -19.28 0.98
C GLU A 189 4.46 -17.96 0.50
N THR A 190 3.73 -16.86 0.70
CA THR A 190 4.19 -15.52 0.32
C THR A 190 5.28 -15.00 1.28
N PRO A 191 6.27 -14.24 0.76
CA PRO A 191 7.24 -13.54 1.59
C PRO A 191 6.61 -12.70 2.70
N ASP A 192 5.55 -11.95 2.40
CA ASP A 192 4.84 -11.11 3.37
C ASP A 192 4.31 -11.92 4.56
N ALA A 193 3.63 -13.05 4.30
CA ALA A 193 3.11 -13.91 5.36
C ALA A 193 4.23 -14.52 6.22
N ILE A 194 5.34 -14.91 5.60
CA ILE A 194 6.52 -15.42 6.33
C ILE A 194 7.10 -14.31 7.21
N ILE A 195 7.28 -13.11 6.68
CA ILE A 195 7.78 -11.94 7.44
C ILE A 195 6.88 -11.64 8.64
N GLN A 196 5.55 -11.71 8.47
CA GLN A 196 4.56 -11.49 9.53
C GLN A 196 4.52 -12.59 10.60
N GLY A 197 5.22 -13.72 10.40
CA GLY A 197 5.37 -14.76 11.42
C GLY A 197 4.84 -16.14 11.01
N SER A 198 4.20 -16.27 9.84
CA SER A 198 3.79 -17.59 9.34
C SER A 198 5.00 -18.45 9.03
N TRP A 199 4.91 -19.75 9.29
CA TRP A 199 5.97 -20.73 9.02
C TRP A 199 5.37 -22.08 8.65
N CYS A 200 6.12 -23.17 8.86
CA CYS A 200 5.73 -24.51 8.47
C CYS A 200 4.34 -24.92 9.04
N PRO A 201 3.33 -25.15 8.18
CA PRO A 201 1.97 -25.47 8.62
C PRO A 201 1.89 -26.83 9.30
N GLU A 202 2.71 -27.79 8.88
CA GLU A 202 2.77 -29.11 9.50
C GLU A 202 3.36 -29.05 10.91
N CYS A 203 4.44 -28.31 11.11
CA CYS A 203 5.03 -28.08 12.43
C CYS A 203 4.06 -27.33 13.34
N ALA A 204 3.38 -26.31 12.82
CA ALA A 204 2.35 -25.57 13.56
C ALA A 204 1.19 -26.50 13.97
N ARG A 205 0.74 -27.39 13.07
CA ARG A 205 -0.30 -28.37 13.36
C ARG A 205 0.16 -29.38 14.41
N ALA A 206 1.40 -29.88 14.32
CA ALA A 206 1.97 -30.82 15.27
C ALA A 206 2.08 -30.20 16.67
N LYS A 207 2.53 -28.94 16.79
CA LYS A 207 2.56 -28.21 18.07
C LYS A 207 1.17 -28.13 18.72
N ARG A 208 0.13 -27.87 17.92
CA ARG A 208 -1.27 -27.87 18.37
C ARG A 208 -1.81 -29.26 18.79
N LEU A 209 -1.04 -30.33 18.67
CA LEU A 209 -1.40 -31.69 19.09
C LEU A 209 -0.47 -32.18 20.21
N THR A 210 -0.07 -31.27 21.09
CA THR A 210 0.72 -31.53 22.30
C THR A 210 -0.03 -31.02 23.53
N ILE A 211 0.37 -31.43 24.73
CA ILE A 211 -0.26 -30.93 25.95
C ILE A 211 0.00 -29.42 26.13
N GLU A 212 1.20 -28.97 25.77
CA GLU A 212 1.58 -27.55 25.73
C GLU A 212 0.66 -26.79 24.77
N GLY A 213 0.38 -27.35 23.60
CA GLY A 213 -0.58 -26.80 22.65
C GLY A 213 -2.01 -26.74 23.19
N MET A 214 -2.40 -27.65 24.09
CA MET A 214 -3.71 -27.58 24.77
C MET A 214 -3.75 -26.50 25.84
N HIS A 215 -2.66 -26.29 26.58
CA HIS A 215 -2.53 -25.17 27.52
C HIS A 215 -2.60 -23.82 26.79
N GLU A 216 -1.87 -23.65 25.68
CA GLU A 216 -1.93 -22.44 24.84
C GLU A 216 -3.36 -22.20 24.32
N LEU A 217 -4.02 -23.24 23.78
CA LEU A 217 -5.40 -23.15 23.30
C LEU A 217 -6.40 -22.73 24.39
N ALA A 218 -6.18 -23.18 25.63
CA ALA A 218 -7.03 -22.78 26.75
C ALA A 218 -6.80 -21.31 27.11
N ALA A 219 -5.53 -20.87 27.14
CA ALA A 219 -5.16 -19.49 27.44
C ALA A 219 -5.73 -18.49 26.42
N GLU A 220 -5.69 -18.83 25.12
CA GLU A 220 -6.30 -18.02 24.05
C GLU A 220 -7.80 -17.77 24.25
N ARG A 221 -8.48 -18.63 25.02
CA ARG A 221 -9.92 -18.54 25.32
C ARG A 221 -10.23 -18.01 26.72
N GLY A 222 -9.24 -17.44 27.40
CA GLY A 222 -9.39 -17.00 28.78
C GLY A 222 -9.67 -18.18 29.69
N GLY A 223 -8.76 -19.15 29.74
CA GLY A 223 -8.91 -20.32 30.60
C GLY A 223 -7.64 -21.16 30.69
N HIS A 224 -7.76 -22.31 31.32
CA HIS A 224 -6.66 -23.22 31.59
C HIS A 224 -7.02 -24.66 31.20
N CYS A 225 -6.08 -25.37 30.59
CA CYS A 225 -6.15 -26.83 30.55
C CYS A 225 -5.47 -27.33 31.83
N LEU A 226 -6.18 -28.12 32.63
CA LEU A 226 -5.70 -28.66 33.91
C LEU A 226 -5.06 -30.04 33.77
N SER A 227 -5.23 -30.68 32.62
CA SER A 227 -4.57 -31.96 32.32
C SER A 227 -3.08 -31.75 32.06
N ASP A 228 -2.28 -32.76 32.42
CA ASP A 228 -0.82 -32.80 32.29
C ASP A 228 -0.35 -33.68 31.12
N LYS A 229 -1.26 -34.48 30.53
CA LYS A 229 -0.95 -35.40 29.45
C LYS A 229 -1.97 -35.34 28.33
N TYR A 230 -1.48 -35.20 27.09
CA TYR A 230 -2.26 -35.35 25.86
C TYR A 230 -1.98 -36.71 25.23
N VAL A 231 -3.02 -37.54 25.09
CA VAL A 231 -2.91 -38.85 24.44
C VAL A 231 -3.32 -38.76 22.97
N ASN A 232 -4.51 -38.22 22.70
CA ASN A 232 -5.05 -38.06 21.34
C ASN A 232 -6.22 -37.05 21.35
N SER A 233 -6.79 -36.77 20.17
CA SER A 233 -7.86 -35.78 20.02
C SER A 233 -9.23 -36.20 20.55
N THR A 234 -9.40 -37.45 20.95
CA THR A 234 -10.66 -38.05 21.40
C THR A 234 -10.70 -38.34 22.90
N THR A 235 -9.55 -38.45 23.56
CA THR A 235 -9.45 -38.54 25.01
C THR A 235 -9.82 -37.18 25.61
N LYS A 236 -10.70 -37.19 26.61
CA LYS A 236 -11.11 -35.96 27.29
C LYS A 236 -9.94 -35.39 28.10
N LEU A 237 -9.85 -34.06 28.11
CA LEU A 237 -9.01 -33.30 29.02
C LEU A 237 -9.91 -32.48 29.94
N THR A 238 -9.33 -32.03 31.06
CA THR A 238 -9.97 -31.15 32.03
C THR A 238 -9.63 -29.70 31.69
N TRP A 239 -10.66 -28.86 31.61
CA TRP A 239 -10.58 -27.46 31.23
C TRP A 239 -11.21 -26.60 32.31
N GLN A 240 -10.71 -25.38 32.45
CA GLN A 240 -11.22 -24.34 33.33
C GLN A 240 -11.37 -23.04 32.55
N CYS A 241 -12.48 -22.30 32.71
CA CYS A 241 -12.62 -20.97 32.14
C CYS A 241 -12.22 -19.89 33.16
N ASP A 242 -12.09 -18.64 32.72
CA ASP A 242 -11.77 -17.49 33.56
C ASP A 242 -12.73 -17.28 34.75
N GLN A 243 -13.99 -17.72 34.60
CA GLN A 243 -14.99 -17.69 35.67
C GLN A 243 -14.86 -18.85 36.66
N GLY A 244 -13.83 -19.69 36.52
CA GLY A 244 -13.51 -20.80 37.43
C GLY A 244 -14.27 -22.11 37.18
N HIS A 245 -15.22 -22.16 36.24
CA HIS A 245 -15.95 -23.40 35.94
C HIS A 245 -15.03 -24.47 35.35
N ILE A 246 -15.09 -25.69 35.88
CA ILE A 246 -14.27 -26.83 35.45
C ILE A 246 -15.14 -27.85 34.71
N TRP A 247 -14.69 -28.32 33.55
CA TRP A 247 -15.40 -29.35 32.79
C TRP A 247 -14.45 -30.27 32.01
N GLU A 248 -14.96 -31.43 31.61
CA GLU A 248 -14.23 -32.34 30.72
C GLU A 248 -14.72 -32.18 29.26
N ALA A 249 -13.78 -32.05 28.34
CA ALA A 249 -14.09 -32.01 26.91
C ALA A 249 -12.94 -32.57 26.08
N THR A 250 -13.27 -33.07 24.89
CA THR A 250 -12.24 -33.56 23.97
C THR A 250 -11.52 -32.37 23.31
N PRO A 251 -10.20 -32.46 23.12
CA PRO A 251 -9.42 -31.48 22.35
C PRO A 251 -10.01 -31.16 20.97
N ARG A 252 -10.59 -32.16 20.30
CA ARG A 252 -11.28 -31.97 19.02
C ARG A 252 -12.46 -31.01 19.15
N ALA A 253 -13.32 -31.21 20.16
CA ALA A 253 -14.49 -30.36 20.37
C ALA A 253 -14.07 -28.92 20.74
N ILE A 254 -13.07 -28.77 21.62
CA ILE A 254 -12.55 -27.45 21.99
C ILE A 254 -12.03 -26.73 20.74
N ARG A 255 -11.16 -27.36 19.95
CA ARG A 255 -10.66 -26.79 18.68
C ARG A 255 -11.78 -26.41 17.69
N GLN A 256 -12.89 -27.13 17.68
CA GLN A 256 -14.04 -26.86 16.81
C GLN A 256 -14.96 -25.73 17.32
N GLY A 257 -14.67 -25.16 18.50
CA GLY A 257 -15.39 -23.99 19.03
C GLY A 257 -16.18 -24.26 20.30
N ALA A 258 -16.29 -25.52 20.76
CA ALA A 258 -16.93 -25.79 22.05
C ALA A 258 -16.10 -25.20 23.20
N TRP A 259 -16.77 -24.64 24.21
CA TRP A 259 -16.12 -24.06 25.40
C TRP A 259 -17.01 -24.26 26.64
N CYS A 260 -16.84 -23.39 27.65
CA CYS A 260 -17.58 -23.46 28.91
C CYS A 260 -19.10 -23.36 28.70
N GLN A 261 -19.80 -24.47 28.98
CA GLN A 261 -21.25 -24.55 28.86
C GLN A 261 -21.99 -23.73 29.93
N GLU A 262 -21.34 -23.45 31.05
CA GLU A 262 -21.91 -22.61 32.12
C GLU A 262 -21.94 -21.15 31.69
N CYS A 263 -20.80 -20.62 31.23
CA CYS A 263 -20.72 -19.28 30.67
C CYS A 263 -21.60 -19.11 29.42
N ALA A 264 -21.66 -20.12 28.55
CA ALA A 264 -22.53 -20.08 27.38
C ALA A 264 -24.02 -20.29 27.70
N GLY A 265 -24.36 -20.64 28.95
CA GLY A 265 -25.71 -20.96 29.34
C GLY A 265 -26.28 -22.24 28.71
N THR A 266 -25.44 -23.11 28.14
CA THR A 266 -25.85 -24.35 27.47
C THR A 266 -25.71 -25.59 28.34
N LYS A 267 -25.29 -25.44 29.61
CA LYS A 267 -25.27 -26.53 30.59
C LYS A 267 -26.69 -26.98 30.88
N ARG A 268 -26.95 -28.28 30.67
CA ARG A 268 -28.24 -28.90 30.97
C ARG A 268 -28.34 -29.17 32.46
N LEU A 269 -29.47 -28.81 33.07
CA LEU A 269 -29.78 -29.11 34.47
C LEU A 269 -30.35 -30.53 34.59
N THR A 270 -30.04 -31.18 35.70
CA THR A 270 -30.70 -32.41 36.16
C THR A 270 -32.11 -32.11 36.65
N VAL A 271 -32.95 -33.14 36.79
CA VAL A 271 -34.33 -32.98 37.30
C VAL A 271 -34.30 -32.46 38.73
N GLU A 272 -33.37 -32.95 39.54
CA GLU A 272 -33.13 -32.52 40.91
C GLU A 272 -32.74 -31.03 41.00
N GLU A 273 -31.87 -30.57 40.10
CA GLU A 273 -31.49 -29.14 40.04
C GLU A 273 -32.66 -28.26 39.56
N MET A 274 -33.52 -28.76 38.66
CA MET A 274 -34.72 -28.04 38.24
C MET A 274 -35.74 -27.90 39.38
N HIS A 275 -35.93 -28.94 40.20
CA HIS A 275 -36.78 -28.87 41.39
C HIS A 275 -36.23 -27.87 42.41
N ARG A 276 -34.93 -27.90 42.69
CA ARG A 276 -34.28 -26.95 43.61
C ARG A 276 -34.44 -25.51 43.13
N LEU A 277 -34.22 -25.24 41.84
CA LEU A 277 -34.40 -23.92 41.25
C LEU A 277 -35.85 -23.40 41.38
N ALA A 278 -36.84 -24.30 41.28
CA ALA A 278 -38.22 -23.94 41.51
C ALA A 278 -38.49 -23.59 42.99
N GLU A 279 -37.97 -24.40 43.91
CA GLU A 279 -38.12 -24.19 45.35
C GLU A 279 -37.50 -22.87 45.83
N GLU A 280 -36.30 -22.53 45.33
CA GLU A 280 -35.63 -21.25 45.62
C GLU A 280 -36.47 -20.03 45.20
N ARG A 281 -37.30 -20.18 44.17
CA ARG A 281 -38.22 -19.14 43.69
C ARG A 281 -39.63 -19.24 44.29
N GLY A 282 -39.78 -20.04 45.35
CA GLY A 282 -41.04 -20.26 46.05
C GLY A 282 -42.08 -21.00 45.21
N GLY A 283 -41.64 -21.86 44.29
CA GLY A 283 -42.51 -22.62 43.40
C GLY A 283 -42.15 -24.09 43.28
N LYS A 284 -42.71 -24.77 42.28
CA LYS A 284 -42.50 -26.19 41.99
C LYS A 284 -42.28 -26.42 40.50
N CYS A 285 -41.33 -27.28 40.16
CA CYS A 285 -41.23 -27.87 38.83
C CYS A 285 -42.13 -29.11 38.80
N LEU A 286 -43.06 -29.20 37.85
CA LEU A 286 -44.06 -30.27 37.74
C LEU A 286 -43.67 -31.37 36.74
N SER A 287 -42.44 -31.36 36.23
CA SER A 287 -41.97 -32.35 35.26
C SER A 287 -41.03 -33.36 35.89
N ASP A 288 -41.38 -34.63 35.76
CA ASP A 288 -40.59 -35.77 36.26
C ASP A 288 -39.63 -36.33 35.20
N LYS A 289 -39.61 -35.75 33.99
CA LYS A 289 -38.79 -36.23 32.87
C LYS A 289 -37.83 -35.17 32.37
N TYR A 290 -36.61 -35.62 32.09
CA TYR A 290 -35.58 -34.85 31.42
C TYR A 290 -36.01 -34.52 29.99
N VAL A 291 -36.29 -33.24 29.72
CA VAL A 291 -36.55 -32.75 28.38
C VAL A 291 -35.66 -31.53 28.15
N SER A 292 -35.04 -31.47 26.97
CA SER A 292 -33.92 -30.57 26.62
C SER A 292 -34.05 -29.10 27.09
N LEU A 293 -32.95 -28.33 27.05
CA LEU A 293 -32.96 -26.88 27.38
C LEU A 293 -33.97 -26.06 26.59
N SER A 294 -34.31 -26.49 25.36
CA SER A 294 -35.30 -25.86 24.49
C SER A 294 -36.74 -26.34 24.73
N THR A 295 -36.94 -27.36 25.57
CA THR A 295 -38.27 -27.88 25.85
C THR A 295 -38.92 -27.07 26.95
N LYS A 296 -40.17 -26.68 26.71
CA LYS A 296 -41.00 -26.04 27.72
C LYS A 296 -41.36 -27.06 28.81
N VAL A 297 -41.11 -26.68 30.05
CA VAL A 297 -41.40 -27.45 31.25
C VAL A 297 -42.53 -26.74 32.00
N LYS A 298 -43.38 -27.49 32.72
CA LYS A 298 -44.44 -26.92 33.54
C LYS A 298 -43.90 -26.50 34.91
N TRP A 299 -44.14 -25.25 35.27
CA TRP A 299 -43.75 -24.62 36.53
C TRP A 299 -44.98 -24.12 37.27
N GLN A 300 -44.89 -24.07 38.59
CA GLN A 300 -45.94 -23.53 39.46
C GLN A 300 -45.33 -22.53 40.45
N CYS A 301 -45.96 -21.36 40.66
CA CYS A 301 -45.50 -20.38 41.65
C CYS A 301 -46.18 -20.58 43.01
N SER A 302 -45.75 -19.83 44.03
CA SER A 302 -46.34 -19.85 45.38
C SER A 302 -47.83 -19.50 45.41
N LYS A 303 -48.30 -18.64 44.49
CA LYS A 303 -49.72 -18.28 44.33
C LYS A 303 -50.54 -19.36 43.60
N GLY A 304 -49.89 -20.42 43.10
CA GLY A 304 -50.53 -21.56 42.46
C GLY A 304 -50.68 -21.47 40.94
N HIS A 305 -50.29 -20.36 40.30
CA HIS A 305 -50.34 -20.22 38.84
C HIS A 305 -49.40 -21.24 38.18
N VAL A 306 -49.86 -21.89 37.10
CA VAL A 306 -49.11 -22.91 36.35
C VAL A 306 -48.85 -22.40 34.95
N TRP A 307 -47.59 -22.44 34.50
CA TRP A 307 -47.20 -22.02 33.15
C TRP A 307 -46.12 -22.92 32.55
N GLU A 308 -45.93 -22.79 31.25
CA GLU A 308 -44.91 -23.50 30.48
C GLU A 308 -43.78 -22.54 30.07
N ALA A 309 -42.56 -22.83 30.53
CA ALA A 309 -41.37 -22.04 30.22
C ALA A 309 -40.15 -22.95 30.05
N THR A 310 -39.16 -22.50 29.28
CA THR A 310 -37.90 -23.24 29.17
C THR A 310 -37.09 -23.10 30.45
N THR A 311 -36.27 -24.10 30.76
CA THR A 311 -35.34 -24.05 31.90
C THR A 311 -34.35 -22.89 31.78
N GLN A 312 -33.99 -22.51 30.54
CA GLN A 312 -33.15 -21.35 30.26
C GLN A 312 -33.83 -20.04 30.64
N ASP A 313 -35.12 -19.85 30.31
CA ASP A 313 -35.89 -18.65 30.68
C ASP A 313 -35.97 -18.50 32.19
N ILE A 314 -36.27 -19.59 32.89
CA ILE A 314 -36.35 -19.63 34.35
C ILE A 314 -35.00 -19.26 34.96
N ARG A 315 -33.90 -19.87 34.49
CA ARG A 315 -32.55 -19.56 34.97
C ARG A 315 -32.14 -18.10 34.68
N SER A 316 -32.61 -17.53 33.57
CA SER A 316 -32.26 -16.16 33.16
C SER A 316 -32.98 -15.06 33.95
N GLY A 317 -33.92 -15.42 34.82
CA GLY A 317 -34.64 -14.45 35.66
C GLY A 317 -36.14 -14.46 35.47
N ASN A 318 -36.63 -14.92 34.32
CA ASN A 318 -38.07 -14.91 34.01
C ASN A 318 -38.81 -15.91 34.90
N TRP A 319 -39.88 -15.47 35.54
CA TRP A 319 -40.69 -16.33 36.42
C TRP A 319 -42.16 -16.31 36.00
N CYS A 320 -43.08 -16.43 36.96
CA CYS A 320 -44.51 -16.43 36.73
C CYS A 320 -44.96 -15.15 36.01
N PRO A 321 -45.57 -15.24 34.81
CA PRO A 321 -45.99 -14.07 34.04
C PRO A 321 -47.19 -13.32 34.66
N GLU A 322 -47.88 -13.96 35.61
CA GLU A 322 -49.03 -13.40 36.33
C GLU A 322 -48.65 -12.79 37.70
N CYS A 323 -47.38 -12.86 38.10
CA CYS A 323 -46.89 -12.29 39.37
C CYS A 323 -46.05 -11.05 39.14
#